data_AF-A0A842W587-F1
#
_entry.id   AF-A0A842W587-F1
#
_cell.length_a   1.000
_cell.length_b   1.000
_cell.length_c   1.000
_cell.angle_alpha   90.00
_cell.angle_beta   90.00
_cell.angle_gamma   90.00
#
_symmetry.space_group_name_H-M   'P 1'
#
loop_
_entity.id
_entity.type
_entity.pdbx_description
1 polymer ?
#
loop_
_entity_poly.entity_id
_entity_poly.type
_entity_poly.pdbx_seq_one_letter_code
_entity_poly.pdbx_strand_id
1 'polypeptide(L)'
;MKAIKETPLWYALLFEFRLPFRYKQRIKEKITQYKIAFNTKYISGKKHIKYKKDEAVVCSLVRNGENHIKSFIEYHIDKGFKHIFFLDNGSTDDTIKIAKKYEKVTILQNKLSFKEYQSSLRRYLVNRFCRNRWCLYLDIDEFFDYPFSDRLSLNKFLGYLNKNGYTAVITQMLDMFSDKKMSEIKPEKDKNLKNLYMFYDISYIKKKKYY
;
A
#
# COMPACT_ATOMS: atom_id res chain seq x y z
N MET A 1 3.08 17.72 34.64
CA MET A 1 2.26 18.61 33.78
C MET A 1 1.74 17.81 32.58
N LYS A 2 0.43 17.51 32.54
CA LYS A 2 -0.20 16.91 31.34
C LYS A 2 -0.54 18.04 30.37
N ALA A 3 0.09 18.04 29.20
CA ALA A 3 -0.32 18.89 28.10
C ALA A 3 -1.74 18.53 27.67
N ILE A 4 -2.68 19.43 27.91
CA ILE A 4 -4.04 19.36 27.35
C ILE A 4 -3.87 19.60 25.85
N LYS A 5 -4.07 18.55 25.04
CA LYS A 5 -4.18 18.69 23.58
C LYS A 5 -5.36 19.63 23.32
N GLU A 6 -5.09 20.84 22.86
CA GLU A 6 -6.13 21.79 22.45
C GLU A 6 -7.10 21.11 21.48
N THR A 7 -8.36 21.04 21.88
CA THR A 7 -9.46 20.65 21.00
C THR A 7 -9.61 21.71 19.93
N PRO A 8 -9.49 21.38 18.63
CA PRO A 8 -9.64 22.36 17.56
C PRO A 8 -10.99 23.09 17.64
N LEU A 9 -11.04 24.39 17.34
CA LEU A 9 -12.25 25.24 17.38
C LEU A 9 -13.51 24.65 16.69
N TRP A 10 -13.33 23.85 15.63
CA TRP A 10 -14.44 23.18 14.95
C TRP A 10 -15.05 22.00 15.74
N TYR A 11 -14.32 21.45 16.72
CA TYR A 11 -14.81 20.42 17.63
C TYR A 11 -15.86 20.99 18.59
N ALA A 12 -15.76 22.28 18.95
CA ALA A 12 -16.74 22.99 19.75
C ALA A 12 -18.06 23.21 18.97
N LEU A 13 -17.97 23.63 17.71
CA LEU A 13 -19.13 23.80 16.81
C LEU A 13 -19.91 22.49 16.59
N LEU A 14 -19.24 21.34 16.60
CA LEU A 14 -19.90 20.01 16.50
C LEU A 14 -20.61 19.58 17.80
N PHE A 15 -20.31 20.21 18.94
CA PHE A 15 -20.95 19.93 20.23
C PHE A 15 -22.12 20.87 20.50
N GLU A 16 -22.03 22.14 20.08
CA GLU A 16 -23.14 23.11 20.15
C GLU A 16 -24.34 22.68 19.30
N PHE A 17 -24.10 22.09 18.13
CA PHE A 17 -25.16 21.50 17.32
C PHE A 17 -25.32 20.01 17.66
N ARG A 18 -26.54 19.60 18.07
CA ARG A 18 -26.93 18.23 18.45
C ARG A 18 -27.00 17.27 17.24
N LEU A 19 -25.97 17.27 16.38
CA LEU A 19 -25.92 16.49 15.15
C LEU A 19 -25.88 14.99 15.44
N PRO A 20 -26.54 14.15 14.62
CA PRO A 20 -26.46 12.70 14.77
C PRO A 20 -25.01 12.21 14.63
N PHE A 21 -24.67 11.14 15.35
CA PHE A 21 -23.32 10.57 15.39
C PHE A 21 -22.72 10.29 14.00
N ARG A 22 -23.54 9.81 13.06
CA ARG A 22 -23.13 9.57 11.66
C ARG A 22 -22.65 10.83 10.95
N TYR A 23 -23.27 11.99 11.21
CA TYR A 23 -22.84 13.27 10.64
C TYR A 23 -21.53 13.74 11.25
N LYS A 24 -21.38 13.62 12.58
CA LYS A 24 -20.11 13.95 13.28
C LYS A 24 -18.95 13.11 12.75
N GLN A 25 -19.16 11.81 12.54
CA GLN A 25 -18.17 10.94 11.92
C GLN A 25 -17.80 11.39 10.50
N ARG A 26 -18.78 11.67 9.63
CA ARG A 26 -18.53 12.15 8.26
C ARG A 26 -17.74 13.45 8.21
N ILE A 27 -18.05 14.40 9.08
CA ILE A 27 -17.32 15.67 9.17
C ILE A 27 -15.88 15.42 9.64
N LYS A 28 -15.70 14.61 10.69
CA LYS A 28 -14.36 14.22 11.17
C LYS A 28 -13.55 13.54 10.07
N GLU A 29 -14.15 12.65 9.29
CA GLU A 29 -13.49 12.00 8.16
C GLU A 29 -13.07 13.00 7.08
N LYS A 30 -13.97 13.92 6.67
CA LYS A 30 -13.63 14.98 5.70
C LYS A 30 -12.48 15.84 6.20
N ILE A 31 -12.54 16.31 7.44
CA ILE A 31 -11.47 17.12 8.04
C ILE A 31 -10.15 16.33 8.09
N THR A 32 -10.20 15.05 8.44
CA THR A 32 -9.03 14.17 8.44
C THR A 32 -8.45 14.04 7.04
N GLN A 33 -9.28 13.86 6.01
CA GLN A 33 -8.84 13.81 4.62
C GLN A 33 -8.21 15.12 4.16
N TYR A 34 -8.80 16.28 4.51
CA TYR A 34 -8.22 17.59 4.23
C TYR A 34 -6.88 17.78 4.94
N LYS A 35 -6.78 17.42 6.22
CA LYS A 35 -5.53 17.48 6.99
C LYS A 35 -4.45 16.62 6.36
N ILE A 36 -4.78 15.39 5.96
CA ILE A 36 -3.83 14.50 5.27
C ILE A 36 -3.43 15.10 3.93
N ALA A 37 -4.38 15.55 3.12
CA ALA A 37 -4.10 16.15 1.82
C ALA A 37 -3.17 17.36 1.94
N PHE A 38 -3.45 18.26 2.89
CA PHE A 38 -2.66 19.45 3.16
C PHE A 38 -1.23 19.12 3.63
N ASN A 39 -1.08 18.09 4.45
CA ASN A 39 0.24 17.65 4.95
C ASN A 39 0.98 16.72 3.99
N THR A 40 0.38 16.34 2.86
CA THR A 40 1.01 15.43 1.90
C THR A 40 1.80 16.20 0.86
N LYS A 41 3.12 15.96 0.84
CA LYS A 41 4.06 16.56 -0.11
C LYS A 41 4.32 15.60 -1.26
N TYR A 42 4.38 16.12 -2.46
CA TYR A 42 4.83 15.36 -3.63
C TYR A 42 6.37 15.34 -3.65
N ILE A 43 6.97 14.16 -3.83
CA ILE A 43 8.43 14.01 -3.79
C ILE A 43 9.00 13.78 -5.20
N SER A 44 8.47 12.82 -5.95
CA SER A 44 8.98 12.47 -7.30
C SER A 44 8.01 11.59 -8.09
N GLY A 45 8.30 11.38 -9.37
CA GLY A 45 7.59 10.47 -10.27
C GLY A 45 6.60 11.17 -11.19
N LYS A 46 5.64 10.41 -11.71
CA LYS A 46 4.54 10.90 -12.56
C LYS A 46 3.28 11.18 -11.73
N LYS A 47 2.70 12.38 -11.86
CA LYS A 47 1.45 12.76 -11.16
C LYS A 47 0.21 12.10 -11.74
N HIS A 48 0.23 11.88 -13.05
CA HIS A 48 -0.88 11.31 -13.81
C HIS A 48 -0.37 10.14 -14.63
N ILE A 49 -1.04 9.00 -14.49
CA ILE A 49 -0.77 7.78 -15.25
C ILE A 49 -2.00 7.49 -16.08
N LYS A 50 -1.81 7.25 -17.38
CA LYS A 50 -2.85 6.69 -18.24
C LYS A 50 -2.80 5.17 -18.10
N TYR A 51 -3.91 4.58 -17.67
CA TYR A 51 -4.07 3.14 -17.47
C TYR A 51 -5.17 2.60 -18.39
N LYS A 52 -4.99 1.37 -18.87
CA LYS A 52 -6.03 0.61 -19.57
C LYS A 52 -6.89 -0.17 -18.56
N LYS A 53 -8.02 -0.72 -19.02
CA LYS A 53 -8.96 -1.48 -18.19
C LYS A 53 -8.31 -2.73 -17.54
N ASP A 54 -7.39 -3.35 -18.28
CA ASP A 54 -6.69 -4.58 -17.88
C ASP A 54 -5.28 -4.31 -17.32
N GLU A 55 -5.05 -3.12 -16.77
CA GLU A 55 -3.81 -2.77 -16.07
C GLU A 55 -4.11 -2.49 -14.59
N ALA A 56 -3.15 -2.79 -13.72
CA ALA A 56 -3.25 -2.52 -12.28
C ALA A 56 -2.10 -1.68 -11.76
N VAL A 57 -2.32 -1.04 -10.61
CA VAL A 57 -1.32 -0.27 -9.87
C VAL A 57 -1.11 -0.84 -8.48
N VAL A 58 0.09 -0.61 -7.92
CA VAL A 58 0.40 -0.95 -6.53
C VAL A 58 0.44 0.32 -5.69
N CYS A 59 -0.04 0.22 -4.45
CA CYS A 59 -0.08 1.29 -3.47
C CYS A 59 0.53 0.78 -2.17
N SER A 60 1.42 1.55 -1.56
CA SER A 60 2.07 1.14 -0.31
C SER A 60 2.37 2.34 0.58
N LEU A 61 2.19 2.16 1.89
CA LEU A 61 2.60 3.11 2.93
C LEU A 61 3.89 2.58 3.54
N VAL A 62 4.96 3.35 3.47
CA VAL A 62 6.30 2.89 3.83
C VAL A 62 6.97 3.85 4.80
N ARG A 63 7.73 3.31 5.75
CA ARG A 63 8.66 4.06 6.59
C ARG A 63 9.87 3.19 6.86
N ASN A 64 11.05 3.72 6.57
CA ASN A 64 12.33 3.02 6.74
C ASN A 64 12.34 1.62 6.09
N GLY A 65 11.97 1.57 4.81
CA GLY A 65 11.87 0.34 4.02
C GLY A 65 13.07 0.08 3.13
N GLU A 66 14.25 0.65 3.40
CA GLU A 66 15.45 0.55 2.55
C GLU A 66 15.75 -0.89 2.12
N ASN A 67 15.61 -1.82 3.06
CA ASN A 67 15.91 -3.24 2.89
C ASN A 67 14.95 -3.98 1.94
N HIS A 68 13.74 -3.45 1.75
CA HIS A 68 12.66 -4.13 1.01
C HIS A 68 12.32 -3.42 -0.29
N ILE A 69 12.48 -2.10 -0.34
CA ILE A 69 11.90 -1.27 -1.39
C ILE A 69 12.42 -1.62 -2.80
N LYS A 70 13.70 -2.00 -2.93
CA LYS A 70 14.26 -2.45 -4.22
C LYS A 70 13.55 -3.69 -4.73
N SER A 71 13.56 -4.77 -3.95
CA SER A 71 12.92 -6.05 -4.31
C SER A 71 11.42 -5.87 -4.55
N PHE A 72 10.74 -5.08 -3.71
CA PHE A 72 9.32 -4.77 -3.88
C PHE A 72 9.02 -4.12 -5.22
N ILE A 73 9.80 -3.09 -5.60
CA ILE A 73 9.58 -2.37 -6.86
C ILE A 73 9.86 -3.28 -8.06
N GLU A 74 11.02 -3.94 -8.07
CA GLU A 74 11.46 -4.79 -9.18
C GLU A 74 10.47 -5.94 -9.40
N TYR A 75 10.06 -6.62 -8.34
CA TYR A 75 9.09 -7.72 -8.42
C TYR A 75 7.75 -7.31 -9.03
N HIS A 76 7.16 -6.20 -8.55
CA HIS A 76 5.85 -5.78 -9.03
C HIS A 76 5.91 -5.20 -10.44
N ILE A 77 7.00 -4.52 -10.81
CA ILE A 77 7.20 -4.08 -12.20
C ILE A 77 7.34 -5.28 -13.14
N ASP A 78 8.12 -6.30 -12.75
CA ASP A 78 8.31 -7.54 -13.51
C ASP A 78 7.01 -8.33 -13.65
N LYS A 79 6.20 -8.41 -12.58
CA LYS A 79 4.86 -9.00 -12.63
C LYS A 79 3.87 -8.25 -13.53
N GLY A 80 4.23 -7.08 -14.04
CA GLY A 80 3.45 -6.34 -15.02
C GLY A 80 2.55 -5.25 -14.43
N PHE A 81 2.74 -4.87 -13.16
CA PHE A 81 2.05 -3.71 -12.62
C PHE A 81 2.48 -2.44 -13.34
N LYS A 82 1.51 -1.59 -13.67
CA LYS A 82 1.71 -0.40 -14.50
C LYS A 82 2.56 0.65 -13.80
N HIS A 83 2.28 0.87 -12.51
CA HIS A 83 2.87 1.93 -11.70
C HIS A 83 2.75 1.60 -10.22
N ILE A 84 3.68 2.11 -9.42
CA ILE A 84 3.71 1.95 -7.96
C ILE A 84 3.65 3.33 -7.31
N PHE A 85 2.75 3.49 -6.33
CA PHE A 85 2.58 4.71 -5.55
C PHE A 85 2.97 4.47 -4.11
N PHE A 86 3.98 5.18 -3.63
CA PHE A 86 4.38 5.18 -2.22
C PHE A 86 3.86 6.41 -1.49
N LEU A 87 3.33 6.20 -0.29
CA LEU A 87 3.23 7.23 0.73
C LEU A 87 4.34 6.97 1.75
N ASP A 88 5.40 7.74 1.70
CA ASP A 88 6.45 7.73 2.69
C ASP A 88 5.97 8.41 3.99
N ASN A 89 6.13 7.75 5.13
CA ASN A 89 5.78 8.28 6.45
C ASN A 89 7.00 8.82 7.20
N GLY A 90 7.84 9.59 6.51
CA GLY A 90 9.00 10.24 7.09
C GLY A 90 10.16 9.29 7.30
N SER A 91 10.55 8.56 6.23
CA SER A 91 11.76 7.74 6.27
C SER A 91 13.01 8.59 6.48
N THR A 92 13.96 8.03 7.21
CA THR A 92 15.26 8.64 7.52
C THR A 92 16.44 7.85 6.94
N ASP A 93 16.14 6.74 6.25
CA ASP A 93 17.09 5.86 5.57
C ASP A 93 17.08 6.12 4.04
N ASP A 94 17.75 5.26 3.26
CA ASP A 94 17.85 5.45 1.80
C ASP A 94 16.55 5.05 1.04
N THR A 95 15.43 4.75 1.71
CA THR A 95 14.14 4.34 1.10
C THR A 95 13.74 5.21 -0.10
N ILE A 96 13.64 6.52 0.12
CA ILE A 96 13.21 7.48 -0.93
C ILE A 96 14.25 7.54 -2.05
N LYS A 97 15.54 7.54 -1.70
CA LYS A 97 16.65 7.66 -2.65
C LYS A 97 16.72 6.46 -3.58
N ILE A 98 16.45 5.25 -3.07
CA ILE A 98 16.37 4.03 -3.88
C ILE A 98 15.14 4.08 -4.80
N ALA A 99 13.96 4.39 -4.25
CA ALA A 99 12.71 4.41 -5.01
C ALA A 99 12.70 5.45 -6.15
N LYS A 100 13.39 6.59 -5.97
CA LYS A 100 13.53 7.63 -6.99
C LYS A 100 14.20 7.18 -8.29
N LYS A 101 14.96 6.07 -8.26
CA LYS A 101 15.67 5.55 -9.43
C LYS A 101 14.73 4.90 -10.47
N TYR A 102 13.47 4.63 -10.11
CA TYR A 102 12.53 3.90 -10.94
C TYR A 102 11.51 4.82 -11.61
N GLU A 103 11.41 4.75 -12.94
CA GLU A 103 10.49 5.60 -13.71
C GLU A 103 9.00 5.29 -13.45
N LYS A 104 8.68 4.04 -13.12
CA LYS A 104 7.32 3.56 -12.82
C LYS A 104 6.92 3.73 -11.35
N VAL A 105 7.57 4.66 -10.65
CA VAL A 105 7.31 4.93 -9.23
C VAL A 105 6.94 6.40 -9.03
N THR A 106 5.93 6.63 -8.19
CA THR A 106 5.57 7.96 -7.70
C THR A 106 5.60 7.97 -6.18
N ILE A 107 6.26 8.97 -5.61
CA ILE A 107 6.47 9.08 -4.17
C ILE A 107 5.78 10.34 -3.66
N LEU A 108 4.95 10.16 -2.65
CA LEU A 108 4.42 11.22 -1.80
C LEU A 108 4.96 11.01 -0.39
N GLN A 109 5.03 12.07 0.41
CA GLN A 109 5.43 12.00 1.81
C GLN A 109 4.39 12.67 2.69
N ASN A 110 4.07 12.05 3.82
CA ASN A 110 3.25 12.64 4.86
C ASN A 110 3.79 12.23 6.24
N LYS A 111 4.11 13.20 7.09
CA LYS A 111 4.75 12.98 8.40
C LYS A 111 3.75 12.92 9.57
N LEU A 112 2.44 12.86 9.31
CA LEU A 112 1.45 12.69 10.37
C LEU A 112 1.67 11.35 11.09
N SER A 113 1.29 11.30 12.37
CA SER A 113 1.45 10.13 13.23
C SER A 113 0.85 8.88 12.57
N PHE A 114 1.69 7.88 12.32
CA PHE A 114 1.24 6.59 11.81
C PHE A 114 0.15 5.98 12.70
N LYS A 115 0.40 5.93 14.01
CA LYS A 115 -0.52 5.35 15.01
C LYS A 115 -1.91 5.99 14.99
N GLU A 116 -2.00 7.29 14.71
CA GLU A 116 -3.27 8.00 14.70
C GLU A 116 -3.95 7.99 13.31
N TYR A 117 -3.17 7.98 12.22
CA TYR A 117 -3.68 8.27 10.87
C TYR A 117 -3.48 7.13 9.85
N GLN A 118 -2.90 5.98 10.21
CA GLN A 118 -2.58 4.87 9.29
C GLN A 118 -3.71 4.59 8.29
N SER A 119 -4.91 4.22 8.75
CA SER A 119 -6.03 3.89 7.86
C SER A 119 -6.44 5.05 6.95
N SER A 120 -6.31 6.28 7.43
CA SER A 120 -6.64 7.48 6.65
C SER A 120 -5.55 7.83 5.63
N LEU A 121 -4.28 7.56 5.94
CA LEU A 121 -3.14 7.67 5.02
C LEU A 121 -3.25 6.63 3.90
N ARG A 122 -3.55 5.37 4.24
CA ARG A 122 -3.81 4.29 3.26
C ARG A 122 -4.96 4.69 2.32
N ARG A 123 -6.10 5.10 2.91
CA ARG A 123 -7.29 5.55 2.18
C ARG A 123 -7.04 6.77 1.30
N TYR A 124 -6.22 7.72 1.73
CA TYR A 124 -5.85 8.88 0.92
C TYR A 124 -5.18 8.43 -0.39
N LEU A 125 -4.24 7.49 -0.31
CA LEU A 125 -3.50 7.04 -1.48
C LEU A 125 -4.41 6.25 -2.44
N VAL A 126 -5.25 5.34 -1.91
CA VAL A 126 -6.25 4.60 -2.70
C VAL A 126 -7.25 5.54 -3.37
N ASN A 127 -7.82 6.50 -2.62
CA ASN A 127 -8.77 7.46 -3.18
C ASN A 127 -8.16 8.33 -4.27
N ARG A 128 -6.87 8.60 -4.22
CA ARG A 128 -6.16 9.44 -5.18
C ARG A 128 -5.75 8.68 -6.44
N PHE A 129 -5.32 7.42 -6.31
CA PHE A 129 -4.65 6.69 -7.40
C PHE A 129 -5.32 5.37 -7.81
N CYS A 130 -6.43 4.97 -7.19
CA CYS A 130 -7.06 3.67 -7.45
C CYS A 130 -8.52 3.73 -7.90
N ARG A 131 -9.09 4.92 -8.10
CA ARG A 131 -10.50 5.04 -8.51
C ARG A 131 -10.76 4.35 -9.86
N ASN A 132 -11.81 3.52 -9.91
CA ASN A 132 -12.30 2.86 -11.12
C ASN A 132 -11.23 2.04 -11.86
N ARG A 133 -10.35 1.35 -11.13
CA ARG A 133 -9.33 0.45 -11.72
C ARG A 133 -8.93 -0.64 -10.74
N TRP A 134 -8.26 -1.67 -11.25
CA TRP A 134 -7.60 -2.67 -10.42
C TRP A 134 -6.45 -2.03 -9.64
N CYS A 135 -6.47 -2.20 -8.33
CA CYS A 135 -5.41 -1.74 -7.46
C CYS A 135 -5.07 -2.80 -6.44
N LEU A 136 -3.80 -2.86 -6.11
CA LEU A 136 -3.30 -3.70 -5.05
C LEU A 136 -2.69 -2.79 -3.98
N TYR A 137 -3.07 -3.03 -2.72
CA TYR A 137 -2.46 -2.37 -1.58
C TYR A 137 -1.63 -3.40 -0.83
N LEU A 138 -0.34 -3.12 -0.63
CA LEU A 138 0.60 -4.00 0.05
C LEU A 138 1.46 -3.23 1.05
N ASP A 139 1.83 -3.89 2.14
CA ASP A 139 2.97 -3.47 2.95
C ASP A 139 4.29 -3.78 2.22
N ILE A 140 5.39 -3.12 2.60
CA ILE A 140 6.62 -3.05 1.78
C ILE A 140 7.35 -4.40 1.66
N ASP A 141 7.07 -5.32 2.57
CA ASP A 141 7.63 -6.67 2.68
C ASP A 141 6.72 -7.75 2.07
N GLU A 142 5.55 -7.37 1.54
CA GLU A 142 4.61 -8.30 0.92
C GLU A 142 4.80 -8.39 -0.60
N PHE A 143 4.57 -9.59 -1.15
CA PHE A 143 4.56 -9.84 -2.59
C PHE A 143 3.25 -10.50 -3.00
N PHE A 144 2.66 -10.02 -4.10
CA PHE A 144 1.43 -10.60 -4.65
C PHE A 144 1.72 -11.58 -5.78
N ASP A 145 0.97 -12.68 -5.79
CA ASP A 145 0.95 -13.64 -6.88
C ASP A 145 -0.48 -14.05 -7.25
N TYR A 146 -0.67 -14.59 -8.45
CA TYR A 146 -1.98 -14.96 -8.98
C TYR A 146 -1.94 -16.31 -9.71
N PRO A 147 -3.10 -16.97 -9.90
CA PRO A 147 -3.16 -18.27 -10.56
C PRO A 147 -2.54 -18.22 -11.97
N PHE A 148 -1.69 -19.20 -12.27
CA PHE A 148 -0.99 -19.35 -13.55
C PHE A 148 -0.08 -18.17 -13.91
N SER A 149 0.44 -17.42 -12.93
CA SER A 149 1.32 -16.28 -13.18
C SER A 149 2.69 -16.64 -13.78
N ASP A 150 3.00 -17.93 -13.88
CA ASP A 150 4.13 -18.51 -14.63
C ASP A 150 3.86 -18.55 -16.14
N ARG A 151 2.59 -18.50 -16.57
CA ARG A 151 2.16 -18.67 -17.97
C ARG A 151 1.27 -17.55 -18.49
N LEU A 152 0.57 -16.86 -17.59
CA LEU A 152 -0.35 -15.77 -17.89
C LEU A 152 0.24 -14.45 -17.40
N SER A 153 0.18 -13.43 -18.25
CA SER A 153 0.51 -12.08 -17.84
C SER A 153 -0.62 -11.49 -16.98
N LEU A 154 -0.27 -10.49 -16.16
CA LEU A 154 -1.23 -9.81 -15.28
C LEU A 154 -2.39 -9.23 -16.09
N ASN A 155 -2.11 -8.65 -17.26
CA ASN A 155 -3.16 -8.11 -18.13
C ASN A 155 -4.14 -9.17 -18.61
N LYS A 156 -3.70 -10.40 -18.89
CA LYS A 156 -4.61 -11.49 -19.27
C LYS A 156 -5.46 -11.94 -18.09
N PHE A 157 -4.86 -12.01 -16.90
CA PHE A 157 -5.59 -12.31 -15.66
C PHE A 157 -6.66 -11.26 -15.38
N LEU A 158 -6.31 -9.97 -15.42
CA LEU A 158 -7.26 -8.86 -15.24
C LEU A 158 -8.33 -8.82 -16.34
N GLY A 159 -7.95 -9.12 -17.59
CA GLY A 159 -8.89 -9.23 -18.70
C GLY A 159 -9.93 -10.33 -18.49
N TYR A 160 -9.53 -11.49 -17.97
CA TYR A 160 -10.46 -12.54 -17.56
C TYR A 160 -11.41 -12.04 -16.47
N LEU A 161 -10.89 -11.37 -15.44
CA LEU A 161 -11.72 -10.84 -14.35
C LEU A 161 -12.75 -9.82 -14.87
N ASN A 162 -12.29 -8.90 -15.71
CA ASN A 162 -13.10 -7.86 -16.33
C ASN A 162 -14.19 -8.43 -17.25
N LYS A 163 -13.87 -9.47 -18.04
CA LYS A 163 -14.82 -10.14 -18.94
C LYS A 163 -15.96 -10.81 -18.17
N ASN A 164 -15.68 -11.31 -16.97
CA ASN A 164 -16.65 -12.00 -16.12
C ASN A 164 -17.32 -11.08 -15.08
N GLY A 165 -17.08 -9.77 -15.13
CA GLY A 165 -17.72 -8.80 -14.25
C GLY A 165 -17.23 -8.80 -12.79
N TYR A 166 -16.08 -9.41 -12.51
CA TYR A 166 -15.50 -9.36 -11.16
C TYR A 166 -14.98 -7.96 -10.83
N THR A 167 -15.14 -7.56 -9.56
CA THR A 167 -14.71 -6.25 -9.04
C THR A 167 -13.64 -6.36 -7.95
N ALA A 168 -13.39 -7.57 -7.44
CA ALA A 168 -12.39 -7.86 -6.43
C ALA A 168 -11.86 -9.29 -6.60
N VAL A 169 -10.65 -9.54 -6.07
CA VAL A 169 -10.05 -10.87 -5.92
C VAL A 169 -9.77 -11.08 -4.45
N ILE A 170 -10.19 -12.23 -3.92
CA ILE A 170 -9.84 -12.66 -2.57
C ILE A 170 -8.55 -13.47 -2.68
N THR A 171 -7.57 -13.10 -1.86
CA THR A 171 -6.26 -13.74 -1.82
C THR A 171 -6.02 -14.34 -0.44
N GLN A 172 -5.12 -15.31 -0.38
CA GLN A 172 -4.60 -15.85 0.87
C GLN A 172 -3.19 -15.30 1.09
N MET A 173 -2.86 -15.03 2.35
CA MET A 173 -1.51 -14.64 2.75
C MET A 173 -0.74 -15.90 3.17
N LEU A 174 0.50 -16.02 2.70
CA LEU A 174 1.39 -17.13 3.02
C LEU A 174 2.66 -16.54 3.63
N ASP A 175 2.95 -16.89 4.87
CA ASP A 175 4.19 -16.52 5.53
C ASP A 175 5.35 -17.36 4.98
N MET A 176 6.44 -16.68 4.63
CA MET A 176 7.64 -17.30 4.08
C MET A 176 8.84 -17.08 5.02
N PHE A 177 9.67 -18.11 5.17
CA PHE A 177 10.79 -18.16 6.09
C PHE A 177 12.11 -18.41 5.35
N SER A 178 13.20 -17.98 5.96
CA SER A 178 14.57 -18.30 5.51
C SER A 178 15.08 -19.54 6.26
N ASP A 179 16.02 -20.26 5.64
CA ASP A 179 16.85 -21.28 6.31
C ASP A 179 17.89 -20.67 7.26
N LYS A 180 18.09 -19.35 7.19
CA LYS A 180 19.05 -18.63 8.03
C LYS A 180 18.42 -18.12 9.30
N LYS A 181 19.24 -18.00 10.35
CA LYS A 181 18.84 -17.32 11.59
C LYS A 181 18.60 -15.84 11.30
N MET A 182 17.60 -15.26 11.95
CA MET A 182 17.24 -13.85 11.77
C MET A 182 18.43 -12.89 12.04
N SER A 183 19.32 -13.24 12.97
CA SER A 183 20.53 -12.47 13.29
C SER A 183 21.59 -12.48 12.18
N GLU A 184 21.55 -13.49 11.30
CA GLU A 184 22.50 -13.68 10.20
C GLU A 184 21.94 -13.12 8.88
N ILE A 185 20.63 -12.84 8.84
CA ILE A 185 20.00 -12.17 7.73
C ILE A 185 20.41 -10.70 7.76
N LYS A 186 21.47 -10.39 7.02
CA LYS A 186 21.73 -9.04 6.56
C LYS A 186 20.96 -8.85 5.26
N PRO A 187 19.95 -7.96 5.22
CA PRO A 187 19.39 -7.50 3.96
C PRO A 187 20.45 -6.65 3.23
N GLU A 188 21.51 -7.29 2.75
CA GLU A 188 22.51 -6.64 1.91
C GLU A 188 21.92 -6.36 0.54
N LYS A 189 22.43 -5.28 -0.06
CA LYS A 189 21.83 -4.42 -1.11
C LYS A 189 21.42 -5.08 -2.43
N ASP A 190 21.61 -6.39 -2.62
CA ASP A 190 21.46 -7.04 -3.93
C ASP A 190 20.87 -8.46 -3.94
N LYS A 191 20.23 -8.91 -2.86
CA LYS A 191 19.51 -10.21 -2.88
C LYS A 191 18.02 -10.02 -3.10
N ASN A 192 17.47 -10.78 -4.06
CA ASN A 192 16.03 -10.94 -4.26
C ASN A 192 15.43 -11.55 -2.99
N LEU A 193 14.64 -10.77 -2.23
CA LEU A 193 14.06 -11.20 -0.97
C LEU A 193 13.25 -12.49 -1.10
N LYS A 194 12.59 -12.71 -2.24
CA LYS A 194 11.84 -13.94 -2.51
C LYS A 194 12.72 -15.19 -2.48
N ASN A 195 13.99 -15.06 -2.89
CA ASN A 195 14.93 -16.17 -2.85
C ASN A 195 15.50 -16.40 -1.45
N LEU A 196 15.51 -15.37 -0.59
CA LEU A 196 15.95 -15.48 0.79
C LEU A 196 14.89 -16.16 1.67
N TYR A 197 13.62 -15.84 1.42
CA TYR A 197 12.47 -16.40 2.12
C TYR A 197 11.75 -17.39 1.20
N MET A 198 12.28 -18.61 1.07
CA MET A 198 11.74 -19.63 0.16
C MET A 198 10.97 -20.75 0.86
N PHE A 199 11.09 -20.87 2.18
CA PHE A 199 10.45 -21.94 2.92
C PHE A 199 9.06 -21.54 3.39
N TYR A 200 8.10 -22.41 3.18
CA TYR A 200 6.74 -22.28 3.68
C TYR A 200 6.15 -23.69 3.84
N ASP A 201 5.16 -23.84 4.72
CA ASP A 201 4.45 -25.10 4.91
C ASP A 201 2.97 -24.94 4.59
N ILE A 202 2.48 -25.76 3.66
CA ILE A 202 1.07 -25.82 3.27
C ILE A 202 0.42 -27.17 3.62
N SER A 203 1.13 -28.07 4.30
CA SER A 203 0.66 -29.42 4.62
C SER A 203 -0.62 -29.44 5.46
N TYR A 204 -0.87 -28.39 6.24
CA TYR A 204 -2.06 -28.24 7.08
C TYR A 204 -3.18 -27.41 6.44
N ILE A 205 -3.04 -26.96 5.20
CA ILE A 205 -4.11 -26.20 4.52
C ILE A 205 -5.28 -27.12 4.21
N LYS A 206 -6.43 -26.87 4.87
CA LYS A 206 -7.68 -27.57 4.62
C LYS A 206 -8.59 -26.72 3.73
N LYS A 207 -8.94 -27.23 2.55
CA LYS A 207 -9.93 -26.59 1.68
C LYS A 207 -11.31 -26.69 2.34
N LYS A 208 -11.90 -25.55 2.65
CA LYS A 208 -13.32 -25.46 3.04
C LYS A 208 -14.13 -24.95 1.84
N LYS A 209 -15.35 -25.46 1.67
CA LYS A 209 -16.31 -24.84 0.75
C LYS A 209 -16.70 -23.49 1.36
N TYR A 210 -16.62 -22.43 0.56
CA TYR A 210 -17.31 -21.18 0.88
C TYR A 210 -18.81 -21.46 0.74
N TYR A 211 -19.55 -21.26 1.83
CA TYR A 211 -21.01 -21.33 1.85
C TYR A 211 -21.59 -19.95 1.53
#